data_AF-A0A920ACX2-F1
#
_entry.id   AF-A0A920ACX2-F1
#
_cell.length_a   1.000
_cell.length_b   1.000
_cell.length_c   1.000
_cell.angle_alpha   90.00
_cell.angle_beta   90.00
_cell.angle_gamma   90.00
#
_symmetry.space_group_name_H-M   'P 1'
#
loop_
_entity.id
_entity.type
_entity.pdbx_description
1 polymer ?
#
loop_
_entity_poly.entity_id
_entity_poly.type
_entity_poly.pdbx_seq_one_letter_code
_entity_poly.pdbx_strand_id
1 'polypeptide(L)'
;MISTFPSVLLFAGAIWSSYAFAGFYGVSLAASAMMATTAMQLAIDAFGPISDNAGGIAEMSEQDPIVRERTDILDSVGNTTAATGKGFAIASAALTSLALFAAYVTFTGIDGINIFKAPVLAMLFVGGMVPVVFSALAMNAVGKAAMEMVHEVRRQFKEIAGIMEGTEKPEYDKCVAISTQASLKEMMLPGLLTIGFPLVIAFVPMIFGMDNKAIAEMLGGYMAGVTVSGVLWAIFQNNAGGAWDNAKKSFEAGVEINGEMTYKGSDAHKAAVTGDTVGDPFKDTSGPSMNILIKLTCLIGLVIAPILGGASHHTSNLEMEENTTTIEVLDTEVTETKEDFVL
;
A
#
# COMPACT_ATOMS: atom_id res chain seq x y z
N MET A 1 -17.40 0.13 6.36
CA MET A 1 -16.84 0.65 7.63
C MET A 1 -16.72 -0.46 8.66
N ILE A 2 -17.78 -1.22 8.97
CA ILE A 2 -17.76 -2.32 9.97
C ILE A 2 -16.62 -3.33 9.73
N SER A 3 -16.27 -3.58 8.47
CA SER A 3 -15.18 -4.49 8.09
C SER A 3 -13.80 -4.13 8.67
N THR A 4 -13.57 -2.90 9.14
CA THR A 4 -12.30 -2.53 9.78
C THR A 4 -12.17 -3.10 11.20
N PHE A 5 -13.28 -3.31 11.90
CA PHE A 5 -13.31 -3.72 13.29
C PHE A 5 -12.53 -5.03 13.57
N PRO A 6 -12.85 -6.17 12.92
CA PRO A 6 -12.15 -7.43 13.22
C PRO A 6 -10.67 -7.38 12.81
N SER A 7 -10.34 -6.75 11.69
CA SER A 7 -8.96 -6.66 11.18
C SER A 7 -8.06 -5.83 12.10
N VAL A 8 -8.55 -4.69 12.60
CA VAL A 8 -7.75 -3.81 13.49
C VAL A 8 -7.53 -4.47 14.84
N LEU A 9 -8.54 -5.16 15.40
CA LEU A 9 -8.37 -5.93 16.63
C LEU A 9 -7.36 -7.06 16.46
N LEU A 10 -7.39 -7.75 15.32
CA LEU A 10 -6.41 -8.78 14.99
C LEU A 10 -4.99 -8.20 14.90
N PHE A 11 -4.81 -7.02 14.29
CA PHE A 11 -3.51 -6.35 14.26
C PHE A 11 -3.04 -5.95 15.65
N ALA A 12 -3.92 -5.37 16.48
CA ALA A 12 -3.58 -5.01 17.86
C ALA A 12 -3.14 -6.24 18.69
N GLY A 13 -3.88 -7.35 18.57
CA GLY A 13 -3.53 -8.62 19.22
C GLY A 13 -2.19 -9.19 18.73
N ALA A 14 -1.93 -9.12 17.42
CA ALA A 14 -0.67 -9.57 16.83
C ALA A 14 0.52 -8.72 17.30
N ILE A 15 0.36 -7.40 17.38
CA ILE A 15 1.39 -6.48 17.87
C ILE A 15 1.70 -6.77 19.34
N TRP A 16 0.69 -6.85 20.21
CA TRP A 16 0.89 -7.14 21.63
C TRP A 16 1.55 -8.50 21.85
N SER A 17 1.08 -9.53 21.16
CA SER A 17 1.62 -10.88 21.31
C SER A 17 3.08 -10.93 20.86
N SER A 18 3.39 -10.44 19.65
CA SER A 18 4.76 -10.44 19.13
C SER A 18 5.71 -9.57 19.94
N TYR A 19 5.23 -8.42 20.45
CA TYR A 19 5.98 -7.57 21.36
C TYR A 19 6.28 -8.27 22.69
N ALA A 20 5.33 -9.03 23.25
CA ALA A 20 5.55 -9.75 24.49
C ALA A 20 6.65 -10.83 24.38
N PHE A 21 6.83 -11.43 23.20
CA PHE A 21 7.86 -12.45 22.99
C PHE A 21 9.27 -11.89 22.75
N ALA A 22 9.41 -10.80 22.00
CA ALA A 22 10.74 -10.29 21.63
C ALA A 22 10.77 -8.77 21.38
N GLY A 23 9.90 -8.00 22.04
CA GLY A 23 9.81 -6.55 21.88
C GLY A 23 9.57 -6.13 20.42
N PHE A 24 10.09 -4.97 20.03
CA PHE A 24 9.97 -4.47 18.66
C PHE A 24 10.68 -5.35 17.62
N TYR A 25 11.68 -6.15 18.03
CA TYR A 25 12.27 -7.16 17.16
C TYR A 25 11.25 -8.26 16.82
N GLY A 26 10.48 -8.72 17.80
CA GLY A 26 9.37 -9.66 17.60
C GLY A 26 8.29 -9.13 16.67
N VAL A 27 7.89 -7.86 16.83
CA VAL A 27 6.94 -7.19 15.92
C VAL A 27 7.48 -7.15 14.49
N SER A 28 8.76 -6.80 14.33
CA SER A 28 9.42 -6.75 13.02
C SER A 28 9.53 -8.12 12.37
N LEU A 29 9.84 -9.16 13.16
CA LEU A 29 9.91 -10.54 12.69
C LEU A 29 8.52 -11.04 12.26
N ALA A 30 7.46 -10.71 13.00
CA ALA A 30 6.08 -11.03 12.64
C ALA A 30 5.67 -10.36 11.32
N ALA A 31 6.06 -9.10 11.11
CA ALA A 31 5.87 -8.39 9.85
C ALA A 31 6.57 -9.10 8.68
N SER A 32 7.82 -9.52 8.89
CA SER A 32 8.60 -10.25 7.88
C SER A 32 8.01 -11.63 7.61
N ALA A 33 7.55 -12.34 8.65
CA ALA A 33 6.97 -13.67 8.53
C ALA A 33 5.63 -13.64 7.79
N MET A 34 4.83 -12.58 7.95
CA MET A 34 3.64 -12.37 7.13
C MET A 34 4.02 -12.42 5.65
N MET A 35 5.12 -11.78 5.24
CA MET A 35 5.58 -11.77 3.84
C MET A 35 6.22 -13.09 3.35
N ALA A 36 6.37 -14.12 4.18
CA ALA A 36 7.03 -15.37 3.78
C ALA A 36 6.28 -16.11 2.64
N THR A 37 4.95 -15.92 2.55
CA THR A 37 4.11 -16.53 1.50
C THR A 37 3.83 -15.59 0.33
N THR A 38 4.60 -14.49 0.18
CA THR A 38 4.36 -13.45 -0.84
C THR A 38 4.27 -14.03 -2.26
N ALA A 39 5.10 -15.00 -2.63
CA ALA A 39 5.04 -15.59 -3.97
C ALA A 39 3.68 -16.24 -4.28
N MET A 40 3.12 -16.97 -3.32
CA MET A 40 1.79 -17.58 -3.47
C MET A 40 0.70 -16.52 -3.48
N GLN A 41 0.82 -15.50 -2.63
CA GLN A 41 -0.13 -14.39 -2.58
C GLN A 41 -0.19 -13.62 -3.90
N LEU A 42 0.97 -13.30 -4.50
CA LEU A 42 1.06 -12.62 -5.79
C LEU A 42 0.53 -13.49 -6.93
N ALA A 43 0.78 -14.80 -6.90
CA ALA A 43 0.24 -15.71 -7.92
C ALA A 43 -1.30 -15.74 -7.90
N ILE A 44 -1.89 -15.78 -6.71
CA ILE A 44 -3.33 -15.81 -6.49
C ILE A 44 -3.99 -14.45 -6.79
N ASP A 45 -3.30 -13.34 -6.52
CA ASP A 45 -3.76 -11.98 -6.86
C ASP A 45 -3.69 -11.74 -8.39
N ALA A 46 -2.58 -12.10 -9.03
CA ALA A 46 -2.39 -11.98 -10.48
C ALA A 46 -3.35 -12.87 -11.29
N PHE A 47 -3.82 -13.97 -10.72
CA PHE A 47 -4.83 -14.84 -11.34
C PHE A 47 -6.12 -14.09 -11.71
N GLY A 48 -6.55 -13.11 -10.90
CA GLY A 48 -7.78 -12.35 -11.14
C GLY A 48 -7.75 -11.55 -12.44
N PRO A 49 -6.84 -10.58 -12.61
CA PRO A 49 -6.72 -9.79 -13.83
C PRO A 49 -6.43 -10.62 -15.09
N ILE A 50 -5.77 -11.78 -14.96
CA ILE A 50 -5.57 -12.71 -16.09
C ILE A 50 -6.91 -13.31 -16.53
N SER A 51 -7.74 -13.74 -15.57
CA SER A 51 -9.06 -14.33 -15.83
C SER A 51 -10.04 -13.31 -16.42
N ASP A 52 -10.03 -12.07 -15.91
CA ASP A 52 -10.84 -10.96 -16.42
C ASP A 52 -10.50 -10.66 -17.89
N ASN A 53 -9.20 -10.48 -18.20
CA ASN A 53 -8.76 -10.28 -19.58
C ASN A 53 -9.12 -11.46 -20.50
N ALA A 54 -9.02 -12.70 -20.01
CA ALA A 54 -9.43 -13.87 -20.78
C ALA A 54 -10.93 -13.83 -21.12
N GLY A 55 -11.78 -13.42 -20.18
CA GLY A 55 -13.21 -13.20 -20.41
C GLY A 55 -13.48 -12.07 -21.40
N GLY A 56 -12.77 -10.95 -21.29
CA GLY A 56 -12.89 -9.83 -22.22
C GLY A 56 -12.50 -10.23 -23.65
N ILE A 57 -11.42 -10.99 -23.82
CA ILE A 57 -11.01 -11.53 -25.12
C ILE A 57 -12.05 -12.51 -25.68
N ALA A 58 -12.61 -13.38 -24.84
CA ALA A 58 -13.66 -14.32 -25.26
C ALA A 58 -14.89 -13.59 -25.81
N GLU A 59 -15.34 -12.53 -25.15
CA GLU A 59 -16.46 -11.69 -25.58
C GLU A 59 -16.12 -10.94 -26.90
N MET A 60 -14.97 -10.27 -26.94
CA MET A 60 -14.56 -9.48 -28.13
C MET A 60 -14.25 -10.33 -29.36
N SER A 61 -13.99 -11.63 -29.20
CA SER A 61 -13.73 -12.55 -30.30
C SER A 61 -14.91 -13.48 -30.61
N GLU A 62 -16.09 -13.19 -30.05
CA GLU A 62 -17.36 -13.92 -30.31
C GLU A 62 -17.23 -15.43 -30.10
N GLN A 63 -16.52 -15.85 -29.04
CA GLN A 63 -16.37 -17.27 -28.72
C GLN A 63 -17.70 -17.89 -28.28
N ASP A 64 -17.74 -19.23 -28.28
CA ASP A 64 -18.90 -19.99 -27.79
C ASP A 64 -19.28 -19.54 -26.36
N PRO A 65 -20.57 -19.33 -26.04
CA PRO A 65 -21.03 -18.89 -24.72
C PRO A 65 -20.45 -19.68 -23.53
N ILE A 66 -20.14 -20.97 -23.71
CA ILE A 66 -19.51 -21.79 -22.66
C ILE A 66 -18.12 -21.28 -22.25
N VAL A 67 -17.39 -20.61 -23.16
CA VAL A 67 -16.09 -20.01 -22.87
C VAL A 67 -16.28 -18.82 -21.93
N ARG A 68 -17.25 -17.95 -22.23
CA ARG A 68 -17.58 -16.79 -21.40
C ARG A 68 -18.07 -17.22 -20.01
N GLU A 69 -18.96 -18.20 -19.94
CA GLU A 69 -19.44 -18.78 -18.68
C GLU A 69 -18.28 -19.28 -17.80
N ARG A 70 -17.33 -20.00 -18.39
CA ARG A 70 -16.14 -20.48 -17.66
C ARG A 70 -15.26 -19.33 -17.19
N THR A 71 -15.02 -18.33 -18.03
CA THR A 71 -14.20 -17.18 -17.64
C THR A 71 -14.88 -16.33 -16.56
N ASP A 72 -16.21 -16.20 -16.57
CA ASP A 72 -16.96 -15.48 -15.53
C ASP A 72 -16.83 -16.17 -14.16
N ILE A 73 -16.82 -17.51 -14.14
CA ILE A 73 -16.53 -18.26 -12.91
C ILE A 73 -15.11 -17.96 -12.40
N LEU A 74 -14.12 -17.98 -13.29
CA LEU A 74 -12.72 -17.69 -12.93
C LEU A 74 -12.55 -16.24 -12.45
N ASP A 75 -13.18 -15.27 -13.10
CA ASP A 75 -13.16 -13.86 -12.73
C ASP A 75 -13.83 -13.61 -11.36
N SER A 76 -14.93 -14.31 -11.06
CA SER A 76 -15.55 -14.28 -9.72
C SER A 76 -14.60 -14.75 -8.61
N VAL A 77 -13.86 -15.84 -8.86
CA VAL A 77 -12.79 -16.31 -7.96
C VAL A 77 -11.68 -15.25 -7.87
N GLY A 78 -11.28 -14.69 -9.01
CA GLY A 78 -10.31 -13.60 -9.15
C GLY A 78 -10.59 -12.39 -8.29
N ASN A 79 -11.84 -11.94 -8.22
CA ASN A 79 -12.22 -10.77 -7.40
C ASN A 79 -12.09 -11.05 -5.90
N THR A 80 -12.39 -12.28 -5.50
CA THR A 80 -12.22 -12.73 -4.10
C THR A 80 -10.73 -12.84 -3.75
N THR A 81 -9.91 -13.36 -4.66
CA THR A 81 -8.47 -13.49 -4.45
C THR A 81 -7.78 -12.12 -4.43
N ALA A 82 -8.19 -11.19 -5.30
CA ALA A 82 -7.71 -9.81 -5.31
C ALA A 82 -8.04 -9.08 -4.01
N ALA A 83 -9.25 -9.23 -3.48
CA ALA A 83 -9.63 -8.66 -2.18
C ALA A 83 -8.74 -9.19 -1.04
N THR A 84 -8.43 -10.50 -1.07
CA THR A 84 -7.53 -11.13 -0.10
C THR A 84 -6.10 -10.60 -0.23
N GLY A 85 -5.58 -10.47 -1.46
CA GLY A 85 -4.26 -9.89 -1.74
C GLY A 85 -4.15 -8.45 -1.27
N LYS A 86 -5.17 -7.63 -1.54
CA LYS A 86 -5.28 -6.25 -1.04
C LYS A 86 -5.27 -6.20 0.49
N GLY A 87 -6.04 -7.06 1.16
CA GLY A 87 -6.07 -7.15 2.64
C GLY A 87 -4.70 -7.51 3.23
N PHE A 88 -4.01 -8.48 2.62
CA PHE A 88 -2.67 -8.88 3.02
C PHE A 88 -1.64 -7.78 2.80
N ALA A 89 -1.70 -7.07 1.67
CA ALA A 89 -0.84 -5.94 1.38
C ALA A 89 -0.99 -4.83 2.43
N ILE A 90 -2.22 -4.53 2.87
CA ILE A 90 -2.47 -3.55 3.94
C ILE A 90 -1.93 -4.03 5.29
N ALA A 91 -2.17 -5.29 5.65
CA ALA A 91 -1.68 -5.88 6.89
C ALA A 91 -0.14 -5.83 6.95
N SER A 92 0.51 -6.19 5.84
CA SER A 92 1.95 -6.05 5.66
C SER A 92 2.39 -4.60 5.84
N ALA A 93 1.70 -3.64 5.24
CA ALA A 93 1.98 -2.21 5.42
C ALA A 93 1.97 -1.77 6.87
N ALA A 94 0.92 -2.16 7.60
CA ALA A 94 0.76 -1.82 9.00
C ALA A 94 1.93 -2.38 9.83
N LEU A 95 2.23 -3.67 9.70
CA LEU A 95 3.28 -4.30 10.50
C LEU A 95 4.69 -3.84 10.09
N THR A 96 4.96 -3.68 8.79
CA THR A 96 6.24 -3.14 8.31
C THR A 96 6.44 -1.70 8.79
N SER A 97 5.39 -0.86 8.80
CA SER A 97 5.52 0.51 9.30
C SER A 97 5.91 0.57 10.78
N LEU A 98 5.44 -0.37 11.61
CA LEU A 98 5.85 -0.48 13.01
C LEU A 98 7.31 -0.90 13.16
N ALA A 99 7.79 -1.83 12.33
CA ALA A 99 9.21 -2.19 12.27
C ALA A 99 10.07 -0.98 11.88
N LEU A 100 9.61 -0.20 10.89
CA LEU A 100 10.26 1.04 10.47
C LEU A 100 10.24 2.10 11.58
N PHE A 101 9.21 2.16 12.43
CA PHE A 101 9.20 3.06 13.60
C PHE A 101 10.26 2.70 14.63
N ALA A 102 10.42 1.40 14.92
CA ALA A 102 11.47 0.96 15.84
C ALA A 102 12.86 1.37 15.31
N ALA A 103 13.12 1.12 14.02
CA ALA A 103 14.36 1.55 13.37
C ALA A 103 14.52 3.08 13.36
N TYR A 104 13.45 3.82 13.08
CA TYR A 104 13.43 5.28 13.06
C TYR A 104 13.83 5.89 14.42
N VAL A 105 13.24 5.38 15.52
CA VAL A 105 13.58 5.80 16.89
C VAL A 105 15.07 5.56 17.18
N THR A 106 15.60 4.39 16.78
CA THR A 106 17.02 4.07 16.93
C THR A 106 17.93 5.02 16.14
N PHE A 107 17.64 5.29 14.87
CA PHE A 107 18.49 6.14 14.03
C PHE A 107 18.43 7.63 14.38
N THR A 108 17.32 8.09 14.96
CA THR A 108 17.17 9.48 15.42
C THR A 108 17.68 9.72 16.83
N GLY A 109 17.88 8.66 17.62
CA GLY A 109 18.34 8.77 19.01
C GLY A 109 17.33 9.46 19.95
N ILE A 110 16.04 9.39 19.60
CA ILE A 110 14.93 9.81 20.47
C ILE A 110 14.53 8.65 21.39
N ASP A 111 14.00 8.95 22.57
CA ASP A 111 13.54 7.91 23.51
C ASP A 111 12.18 7.33 23.10
N GLY A 112 11.43 8.06 22.28
CA GLY A 112 10.12 7.67 21.78
C GLY A 112 9.34 8.88 21.24
N ILE A 113 8.17 8.61 20.67
CA ILE A 113 7.29 9.65 20.13
C ILE A 113 6.31 10.06 21.23
N ASN A 114 6.50 11.23 21.84
CA ASN A 114 5.65 11.69 22.93
C ASN A 114 4.46 12.53 22.44
N ILE A 115 3.28 11.92 22.39
CA ILE A 115 2.04 12.58 21.95
C ILE A 115 1.52 13.69 22.89
N PHE A 116 2.08 13.84 24.09
CA PHE A 116 1.77 14.97 24.98
C PHE A 116 2.47 16.27 24.54
N LYS A 117 3.47 16.20 23.68
CA LYS A 117 4.09 17.40 23.11
C LYS A 117 3.18 17.98 22.03
N ALA A 118 2.78 19.24 22.18
CA ALA A 118 1.86 19.90 21.25
C ALA A 118 2.31 19.83 19.77
N PRO A 119 3.61 20.01 19.41
CA PRO A 119 4.05 19.86 18.02
C PRO A 119 3.87 18.43 17.47
N VAL A 120 4.11 17.40 18.29
CA VAL A 120 3.95 15.99 17.91
C VAL A 120 2.47 15.67 17.69
N LEU A 121 1.62 16.10 18.62
CA LEU A 121 0.18 15.92 18.51
C LEU A 121 -0.40 16.63 17.28
N ALA A 122 0.06 17.85 16.99
CA ALA A 122 -0.34 18.58 15.79
C ALA A 122 0.04 17.81 14.52
N MET A 123 1.27 17.30 14.44
CA MET A 123 1.72 16.52 13.29
C MET A 123 1.00 15.16 13.19
N LEU A 124 0.59 14.55 14.30
CA LEU A 124 -0.24 13.34 14.30
C LEU A 124 -1.58 13.57 13.58
N PHE A 125 -2.26 14.70 13.85
CA PHE A 125 -3.50 15.06 13.15
C PHE A 125 -3.27 15.37 11.67
N VAL A 126 -2.17 16.06 11.33
CA VAL A 126 -1.78 16.28 9.93
C VAL A 126 -1.55 14.94 9.22
N GLY A 127 -0.84 14.01 9.86
CA GLY A 127 -0.63 12.66 9.34
C GLY A 127 -1.94 11.90 9.17
N GLY A 128 -2.85 11.98 10.14
CA GLY A 128 -4.17 11.33 10.06
C GLY A 128 -5.04 11.87 8.92
N MET A 129 -4.88 13.14 8.55
CA MET A 129 -5.59 13.78 7.43
C MET A 129 -5.08 13.30 6.07
N VAL A 130 -3.78 13.06 5.91
CA VAL A 130 -3.14 12.78 4.62
C VAL A 130 -3.80 11.62 3.85
N PRO A 131 -4.07 10.43 4.45
CA PRO A 131 -4.79 9.35 3.78
C PRO A 131 -6.17 9.73 3.25
N VAL A 132 -6.89 10.59 3.98
CA VAL A 132 -8.24 11.06 3.59
C VAL A 132 -8.15 11.98 2.38
N VAL A 133 -7.24 12.95 2.42
CA VAL A 133 -7.01 13.90 1.32
C VAL A 133 -6.49 13.18 0.09
N PHE A 134 -5.53 12.26 0.25
CA PHE A 134 -5.04 11.42 -0.83
C PHE A 134 -6.19 10.66 -1.50
N SER A 135 -7.05 10.03 -0.69
CA SER A 135 -8.21 9.29 -1.21
C SER A 135 -9.14 10.19 -2.00
N ALA A 136 -9.46 11.38 -1.47
CA ALA A 136 -10.32 12.34 -2.15
C ALA A 136 -9.74 12.80 -3.49
N LEU A 137 -8.43 13.07 -3.55
CA LEU A 137 -7.74 13.45 -4.78
C LEU A 137 -7.78 12.32 -5.82
N ALA A 138 -7.45 11.10 -5.40
CA ALA A 138 -7.47 9.91 -6.27
C ALA A 138 -8.88 9.65 -6.83
N MET A 139 -9.90 9.70 -5.98
CA MET A 139 -11.29 9.51 -6.41
C MET A 139 -11.77 10.63 -7.34
N ASN A 140 -11.40 11.89 -7.06
CA ASN A 140 -11.75 13.03 -7.92
C ASN A 140 -11.13 12.90 -9.32
N ALA A 141 -9.86 12.46 -9.37
CA ALA A 141 -9.15 12.20 -10.61
C ALA A 141 -9.86 11.14 -11.47
N VAL A 142 -10.21 9.99 -10.87
CA VAL A 142 -10.97 8.93 -11.55
C VAL A 142 -12.33 9.44 -12.01
N GLY A 143 -13.05 10.19 -11.16
CA GLY A 143 -14.37 10.73 -11.51
C GLY A 143 -14.33 11.68 -12.72
N LYS A 144 -13.32 12.55 -12.82
CA LYS A 144 -13.12 13.42 -13.99
C LYS A 144 -12.84 12.62 -15.25
N ALA A 145 -11.88 11.69 -15.18
CA ALA A 145 -11.50 10.85 -16.32
C ALA A 145 -12.67 9.98 -16.79
N ALA A 146 -13.44 9.43 -15.86
CA ALA A 146 -14.62 8.63 -16.16
C ALA A 146 -15.71 9.46 -16.86
N MET A 147 -15.94 10.71 -16.45
CA MET A 147 -16.90 11.59 -17.12
C MET A 147 -16.47 11.95 -18.55
N GLU A 148 -15.18 12.21 -18.77
CA GLU A 148 -14.63 12.42 -20.12
C GLU A 148 -14.79 11.16 -20.98
N MET A 149 -14.51 9.98 -20.42
CA MET A 149 -14.72 8.69 -21.08
C MET A 149 -16.20 8.48 -21.47
N VAL A 150 -17.14 8.77 -20.56
CA VAL A 150 -18.58 8.64 -20.83
C VAL A 150 -19.02 9.57 -21.96
N HIS A 151 -18.55 10.82 -21.95
CA HIS A 151 -18.87 11.77 -23.03
C HIS A 151 -18.31 11.31 -24.38
N GLU A 152 -17.09 10.78 -24.40
CA GLU A 152 -16.47 10.28 -25.63
C GLU A 152 -17.18 9.03 -26.17
N VAL A 153 -17.48 8.04 -25.33
CA VAL A 153 -18.23 6.85 -25.76
C VAL A 153 -19.62 7.22 -26.28
N ARG A 154 -20.32 8.15 -25.62
CA ARG A 154 -21.62 8.68 -26.09
C ARG A 154 -21.50 9.41 -27.43
N ARG A 155 -20.41 10.17 -27.62
CA ARG A 155 -20.14 10.85 -28.89
C ARG A 155 -19.97 9.82 -30.01
N GLN A 156 -19.15 8.79 -29.80
CA GLN A 156 -18.94 7.72 -30.79
C GLN A 156 -20.26 7.03 -31.16
N PHE A 157 -21.08 6.63 -30.18
CA PHE A 157 -22.38 6.01 -30.46
C PHE A 157 -23.37 6.92 -31.20
N LYS A 158 -23.27 8.24 -31.03
CA LYS A 158 -24.17 9.20 -31.68
C LYS A 158 -23.72 9.61 -33.07
N GLU A 159 -22.42 9.80 -33.26
CA GLU A 159 -21.85 10.43 -34.47
C GLU A 159 -21.36 9.41 -35.50
N ILE A 160 -20.94 8.22 -35.06
CA ILE A 160 -20.41 7.18 -35.95
C ILE A 160 -21.53 6.17 -36.21
N ALA A 161 -22.19 6.30 -37.36
CA ALA A 161 -23.20 5.34 -37.79
C ALA A 161 -22.57 3.95 -38.02
N GLY A 162 -23.26 2.89 -37.59
CA GLY A 162 -22.80 1.52 -37.79
C GLY A 162 -22.13 0.87 -36.58
N ILE A 163 -21.79 1.63 -35.51
CA ILE A 163 -21.18 1.07 -34.29
C ILE A 163 -22.16 0.19 -33.52
N MET A 164 -23.39 0.66 -33.31
CA MET A 164 -24.40 -0.11 -32.56
C MET A 164 -24.88 -1.34 -33.34
N GLU A 165 -24.78 -1.28 -34.66
CA GLU A 165 -25.06 -2.38 -35.58
C GLU A 165 -23.86 -3.35 -35.74
N GLY A 166 -22.70 -3.05 -35.15
CA GLY A 166 -21.48 -3.87 -35.24
C GLY A 166 -20.78 -3.85 -36.60
N THR A 167 -21.15 -2.91 -37.48
CA THR A 167 -20.62 -2.81 -38.85
C THR A 167 -19.41 -1.89 -38.97
N GLU A 168 -19.24 -0.94 -38.06
CA GLU A 168 -18.13 0.03 -38.05
C GLU A 168 -17.29 -0.13 -36.78
N LYS A 169 -15.99 0.17 -36.88
CA LYS A 169 -15.07 0.03 -35.75
C LYS A 169 -15.06 1.28 -34.85
N PRO A 170 -15.17 1.12 -33.52
CA PRO A 170 -14.99 2.22 -32.57
C PRO A 170 -13.58 2.82 -32.60
N GLU A 171 -13.48 4.10 -32.19
CA GLU A 171 -12.20 4.81 -32.04
C GLU A 171 -11.60 4.52 -30.66
N TYR A 172 -10.97 3.35 -30.51
CA TYR A 172 -10.39 2.90 -29.23
C TYR A 172 -9.24 3.80 -28.73
N ASP A 173 -8.46 4.35 -29.65
CA ASP A 173 -7.30 5.21 -29.37
C ASP A 173 -7.69 6.49 -28.60
N LYS A 174 -8.88 7.05 -28.87
CA LYS A 174 -9.39 8.20 -28.14
C LYS A 174 -9.66 7.89 -26.67
N CYS A 175 -10.31 6.76 -26.39
CA CYS A 175 -10.54 6.29 -25.02
C CYS A 175 -9.21 6.04 -24.28
N VAL A 176 -8.23 5.41 -24.94
CA VAL A 176 -6.89 5.19 -24.39
C VAL A 176 -6.18 6.52 -24.11
N ALA A 177 -6.30 7.51 -25.00
CA ALA A 177 -5.67 8.82 -24.82
C ALA A 177 -6.25 9.56 -23.60
N ILE A 178 -7.57 9.52 -23.39
CA ILE A 178 -8.23 10.14 -22.23
C ILE A 178 -7.69 9.55 -20.93
N SER A 179 -7.72 8.23 -20.78
CA SER A 179 -7.24 7.58 -19.54
C SER A 179 -5.74 7.78 -19.32
N THR A 180 -4.94 7.78 -20.39
CA THR A 180 -3.48 8.01 -20.32
C THR A 180 -3.15 9.44 -19.87
N GLN A 181 -3.75 10.45 -20.49
CA GLN A 181 -3.47 11.84 -20.15
C GLN A 181 -3.95 12.18 -18.73
N ALA A 182 -5.15 11.70 -18.37
CA ALA A 182 -5.69 11.91 -17.03
C ALA A 182 -4.83 11.25 -15.96
N SER A 183 -4.44 9.98 -16.14
CA SER A 183 -3.61 9.27 -15.17
C SER A 183 -2.25 9.92 -14.96
N LEU A 184 -1.55 10.31 -16.03
CA LEU A 184 -0.24 10.99 -15.95
C LEU A 184 -0.31 12.34 -15.25
N LYS A 185 -1.34 13.13 -15.53
CA LYS A 185 -1.49 14.46 -14.95
C LYS A 185 -1.93 14.39 -13.49
N GLU A 186 -2.94 13.58 -13.19
CA GLU A 186 -3.59 13.56 -11.89
C GLU A 186 -2.80 12.76 -10.84
N MET A 187 -1.90 11.83 -11.23
CA MET A 187 -1.03 11.12 -10.28
C MET A 187 0.02 12.02 -9.60
N MET A 188 0.36 13.15 -10.22
CA MET A 188 1.42 14.05 -9.75
C MET A 188 1.13 14.63 -8.38
N LEU A 189 -0.11 15.09 -8.14
CA LEU A 189 -0.47 15.78 -6.91
C LEU A 189 -0.50 14.82 -5.70
N PRO A 190 -1.16 13.65 -5.73
CA PRO A 190 -1.09 12.66 -4.64
C PRO A 190 0.34 12.15 -4.38
N GLY A 191 1.14 11.98 -5.43
CA GLY A 191 2.55 11.60 -5.31
C GLY A 191 3.39 12.68 -4.62
N LEU A 192 3.26 13.94 -5.06
CA LEU A 192 3.94 15.08 -4.46
C LEU A 192 3.51 15.29 -3.00
N LEU A 193 2.23 15.08 -2.69
CA LEU A 193 1.72 15.15 -1.32
C LEU A 193 2.42 14.13 -0.41
N THR A 194 2.51 12.88 -0.87
CA THR A 194 3.13 11.77 -0.13
C THR A 194 4.60 12.04 0.20
N ILE A 195 5.36 12.56 -0.77
CA ILE A 195 6.79 12.81 -0.63
C ILE A 195 7.04 14.15 0.07
N GLY A 196 6.25 15.17 -0.26
CA GLY A 196 6.44 16.55 0.17
C GLY A 196 6.20 16.77 1.65
N PHE A 197 5.16 16.17 2.24
CA PHE A 197 4.86 16.37 3.67
C PHE A 197 6.00 15.93 4.61
N PRO A 198 6.55 14.69 4.50
CA PRO A 198 7.72 14.29 5.30
C PRO A 198 8.91 15.25 5.17
N LEU A 199 9.20 15.71 3.94
CA LEU A 199 10.30 16.63 3.67
C LEU A 199 10.07 18.00 4.29
N VAL A 200 8.85 18.55 4.16
CA VAL A 200 8.49 19.83 4.76
C VAL A 200 8.59 19.76 6.28
N ILE A 201 8.06 18.70 6.89
CA ILE A 201 8.09 18.51 8.35
C ILE A 201 9.52 18.36 8.86
N ALA A 202 10.40 17.71 8.09
CA ALA A 202 11.81 17.56 8.44
C ALA A 202 12.63 18.85 8.25
N PHE A 203 12.57 19.46 7.07
CA PHE A 203 13.52 20.49 6.67
C PHE A 203 13.06 21.92 6.99
N VAL A 204 11.76 22.22 7.00
CA VAL A 204 11.30 23.58 7.31
C VAL A 204 11.67 23.98 8.74
N PRO A 205 11.34 23.19 9.79
CA PRO A 205 11.75 23.53 11.16
C PRO A 205 13.27 23.55 11.34
N MET A 206 14.00 22.72 10.58
CA MET A 206 15.46 22.69 10.59
C MET A 206 16.05 24.02 10.10
N ILE A 207 15.49 24.62 9.04
CA ILE A 207 15.89 25.95 8.55
C ILE A 207 15.64 27.03 9.62
N PHE A 208 14.60 26.88 10.43
CA PHE A 208 14.30 27.78 11.55
C PHE A 208 15.11 27.46 12.83
N GLY A 209 16.04 26.50 12.78
CA GLY A 209 16.92 26.17 13.90
C GLY A 209 16.24 25.40 15.04
N MET A 210 15.15 24.68 14.76
CA MET A 210 14.53 23.80 15.75
C MET A 210 15.43 22.61 16.06
N ASP A 211 15.41 22.17 17.32
CA ASP A 211 16.16 21.00 17.77
C ASP A 211 15.83 19.74 16.94
N ASN A 212 16.85 19.05 16.45
CA ASN A 212 16.68 17.92 15.54
C ASN A 212 15.89 16.75 16.16
N LYS A 213 16.00 16.53 17.48
CA LYS A 213 15.22 15.50 18.17
C LYS A 213 13.75 15.88 18.27
N ALA A 214 13.45 17.17 18.50
CA ALA A 214 12.08 17.67 18.44
C ALA A 214 11.47 17.49 17.03
N ILE A 215 12.24 17.76 15.97
CA ILE A 215 11.82 17.51 14.58
C ILE A 215 11.59 16.02 14.35
N ALA A 216 12.46 15.16 14.86
CA ALA A 216 12.31 13.71 14.74
C ALA A 216 11.02 13.21 15.41
N GLU A 217 10.69 13.70 16.61
CA GLU A 217 9.43 13.35 17.24
C GLU A 217 8.21 13.87 16.47
N MET A 218 8.29 15.08 15.88
CA MET A 218 7.23 15.63 15.02
C MET A 218 6.99 14.77 13.78
N LEU A 219 8.07 14.37 13.09
CA LEU A 219 7.99 13.50 11.92
C LEU A 219 7.48 12.10 12.29
N GLY A 220 7.92 11.56 13.43
CA GLY A 220 7.39 10.31 13.98
C GLY A 220 5.90 10.39 14.27
N GLY A 221 5.42 11.49 14.86
CA GLY A 221 4.00 11.77 15.07
C GLY A 221 3.21 11.78 13.76
N TYR A 222 3.72 12.47 12.74
CA TYR A 222 3.12 12.47 11.40
C TYR A 222 3.03 11.05 10.81
N MET A 223 4.12 10.28 10.84
CA MET A 223 4.14 8.93 10.29
C MET A 223 3.15 8.02 11.03
N ALA A 224 3.06 8.10 12.37
CA ALA A 224 2.08 7.36 13.16
C ALA A 224 0.63 7.69 12.75
N GLY A 225 0.34 8.96 12.48
CA GLY A 225 -0.97 9.41 12.02
C GLY A 225 -1.32 8.85 10.64
N VAL A 226 -0.37 8.90 9.69
CA VAL A 226 -0.53 8.32 8.35
C VAL A 226 -0.79 6.82 8.44
N THR A 227 -0.05 6.10 9.28
CA THR A 227 -0.21 4.65 9.46
C THR A 227 -1.59 4.29 10.01
N VAL A 228 -2.00 4.86 11.15
CA VAL A 228 -3.26 4.46 11.81
C VAL A 228 -4.47 4.83 10.96
N SER A 229 -4.49 6.04 10.40
CA SER A 229 -5.57 6.48 9.52
C SER A 229 -5.57 5.72 8.20
N GLY A 230 -4.39 5.55 7.59
CA GLY A 230 -4.23 4.87 6.30
C GLY A 230 -4.72 3.43 6.34
N VAL A 231 -4.39 2.66 7.39
CA VAL A 231 -4.85 1.27 7.54
C VAL A 231 -6.38 1.19 7.59
N LEU A 232 -7.03 2.08 8.35
CA LEU A 232 -8.50 2.12 8.45
C LEU A 232 -9.14 2.42 7.09
N TRP A 233 -8.65 3.45 6.40
CA TRP A 233 -9.16 3.84 5.09
C TRP A 233 -8.93 2.79 4.02
N ALA A 234 -7.75 2.15 4.01
CA ALA A 234 -7.43 1.11 3.05
C ALA A 234 -8.37 -0.11 3.18
N ILE A 235 -8.56 -0.60 4.41
CA ILE A 235 -9.45 -1.75 4.67
C ILE A 235 -10.89 -1.37 4.31
N PHE A 236 -11.33 -0.18 4.71
CA PHE A 236 -12.67 0.29 4.40
C PHE A 236 -12.92 0.34 2.89
N GLN A 237 -12.05 1.00 2.13
CA GLN A 237 -12.24 1.23 0.70
C GLN A 237 -12.19 -0.08 -0.09
N ASN A 238 -11.18 -0.92 0.18
CA ASN A 238 -11.05 -2.21 -0.52
C ASN A 238 -12.25 -3.12 -0.27
N ASN A 239 -12.68 -3.24 1.00
CA ASN A 239 -13.80 -4.12 1.33
C ASN A 239 -15.15 -3.55 0.89
N ALA A 240 -15.34 -2.22 0.91
CA ALA A 240 -16.57 -1.60 0.43
C ALA A 240 -16.72 -1.77 -1.09
N GLY A 241 -15.68 -1.46 -1.86
CA GLY A 241 -15.73 -1.64 -3.31
C GLY A 241 -15.88 -3.11 -3.72
N GLY A 242 -15.16 -4.03 -3.07
CA GLY A 242 -15.32 -5.47 -3.33
C GLY A 242 -16.71 -6.00 -2.97
N ALA A 243 -17.34 -5.46 -1.92
CA ALA A 243 -18.72 -5.83 -1.57
C ALA A 243 -19.74 -5.36 -2.61
N TRP A 244 -19.58 -4.15 -3.17
CA TRP A 244 -20.46 -3.66 -4.23
C TRP A 244 -20.31 -4.45 -5.53
N ASP A 245 -19.09 -4.81 -5.90
CA ASP A 245 -18.83 -5.65 -7.08
C ASP A 245 -19.47 -7.04 -6.95
N ASN A 246 -19.25 -7.70 -5.81
CA ASN A 246 -19.84 -9.01 -5.55
C ASN A 246 -21.38 -8.95 -5.45
N ALA A 247 -21.93 -7.84 -4.94
CA ALA A 247 -23.37 -7.61 -4.97
C ALA A 247 -23.89 -7.48 -6.41
N LYS A 248 -23.19 -6.75 -7.30
CA LYS A 248 -23.55 -6.70 -8.72
C LYS A 248 -23.51 -8.10 -9.36
N LYS A 249 -22.42 -8.86 -9.14
CA LYS A 249 -22.27 -10.21 -9.68
C LYS A 249 -23.37 -11.18 -9.21
N SER A 250 -23.87 -11.05 -7.98
CA SER A 250 -24.98 -11.90 -7.53
C SER A 250 -26.28 -11.65 -8.30
N PHE A 251 -26.57 -10.39 -8.67
CA PHE A 251 -27.69 -10.07 -9.55
C PHE A 251 -27.48 -10.54 -11.00
N GLU A 252 -26.24 -10.58 -11.49
CA GLU A 252 -25.91 -11.13 -12.82
C GLU A 252 -26.09 -12.65 -12.88
N ALA A 253 -25.76 -13.36 -11.80
CA ALA A 253 -25.99 -14.80 -11.66
C ALA A 253 -27.46 -15.17 -11.37
N GLY A 254 -28.27 -14.20 -10.96
CA GLY A 254 -29.63 -14.41 -10.47
C GLY A 254 -29.62 -14.67 -8.96
N VAL A 255 -30.23 -13.76 -8.21
CA VAL A 255 -30.29 -13.81 -6.74
C VAL A 255 -31.73 -13.72 -6.25
N GLU A 256 -32.06 -14.54 -5.26
CA GLU A 256 -33.34 -14.47 -4.57
C GLU A 256 -33.26 -13.42 -3.45
N ILE A 257 -34.13 -12.42 -3.51
CA ILE A 257 -34.26 -11.41 -2.46
C ILE A 257 -35.70 -11.41 -1.99
N ASN A 258 -35.91 -11.71 -0.70
CA ASN A 258 -37.24 -11.74 -0.07
C ASN A 258 -38.26 -12.64 -0.79
N GLY A 259 -37.81 -13.76 -1.39
CA GLY A 259 -38.68 -14.70 -2.12
C GLY A 259 -38.87 -14.37 -3.60
N GLU A 260 -38.26 -13.29 -4.11
CA GLU A 260 -38.33 -12.92 -5.53
C GLU A 260 -36.96 -13.07 -6.21
N MET A 261 -36.93 -13.85 -7.29
CA MET A 261 -35.74 -13.99 -8.13
C MET A 261 -35.53 -12.72 -8.96
N THR A 262 -34.37 -12.11 -8.77
CA THR A 262 -33.96 -10.90 -9.48
C THR A 262 -32.77 -11.21 -10.37
N TYR A 263 -32.80 -10.71 -11.61
CA TYR A 263 -31.81 -11.02 -12.65
C TYR A 263 -31.19 -9.77 -13.26
N LYS A 264 -30.21 -9.99 -14.15
CA LYS A 264 -29.58 -8.96 -14.98
C LYS A 264 -30.63 -8.12 -15.73
N GLY A 265 -30.41 -6.81 -15.73
CA GLY A 265 -31.29 -5.83 -16.38
C GLY A 265 -32.45 -5.32 -15.53
N SER A 266 -32.73 -5.94 -14.37
CA SER A 266 -33.65 -5.41 -13.37
C SER A 266 -33.19 -4.04 -12.81
N ASP A 267 -34.11 -3.31 -12.19
CA ASP A 267 -33.76 -2.02 -11.58
C ASP A 267 -32.83 -2.18 -10.37
N ALA A 268 -32.96 -3.28 -9.62
CA ALA A 268 -32.01 -3.64 -8.57
C ALA A 268 -30.60 -3.91 -9.13
N HIS A 269 -30.50 -4.60 -10.27
CA HIS A 269 -29.23 -4.80 -10.96
C HIS A 269 -28.60 -3.47 -11.39
N LYS A 270 -29.37 -2.54 -11.97
CA LYS A 270 -28.87 -1.20 -12.34
C LYS A 270 -28.38 -0.41 -11.12
N ALA A 271 -29.07 -0.52 -9.98
CA ALA A 271 -28.63 0.09 -8.73
C ALA A 271 -27.32 -0.53 -8.21
N ALA A 272 -27.17 -1.86 -8.32
CA ALA A 272 -25.94 -2.55 -7.96
C ALA A 272 -24.76 -2.15 -8.86
N VAL A 273 -24.98 -2.01 -10.18
CA VAL A 273 -23.99 -1.47 -11.12
C VAL A 273 -23.56 -0.06 -10.71
N THR A 274 -24.50 0.80 -10.29
CA THR A 274 -24.17 2.14 -9.79
C THR A 274 -23.29 2.06 -8.55
N GLY A 275 -23.60 1.16 -7.61
CA GLY A 275 -22.76 0.92 -6.42
C GLY A 275 -21.34 0.45 -6.78
N ASP A 276 -21.20 -0.46 -7.74
CA ASP A 276 -19.91 -0.95 -8.20
C ASP A 276 -19.07 0.17 -8.84
N THR A 277 -19.68 1.01 -9.69
CA THR A 277 -18.97 2.16 -10.30
C THR A 277 -18.50 3.20 -9.27
N VAL A 278 -19.18 3.31 -8.11
CA VAL A 278 -18.70 4.09 -6.96
C VAL A 278 -17.56 3.37 -6.23
N GLY A 279 -17.61 2.05 -6.18
CA GLY A 279 -16.63 1.16 -5.56
C GLY A 279 -15.33 0.97 -6.34
N ASP A 280 -15.33 1.12 -7.66
CA ASP A 280 -14.14 0.98 -8.52
C ASP A 280 -12.99 1.91 -8.11
N PRO A 281 -13.18 3.24 -7.98
CA PRO A 281 -12.09 4.10 -7.50
C PRO A 281 -11.67 3.77 -6.07
N PHE A 282 -12.56 3.20 -5.24
CA PHE A 282 -12.21 2.80 -3.88
C PHE A 282 -11.28 1.58 -3.88
N LYS A 283 -11.68 0.50 -4.57
CA LYS A 283 -11.00 -0.79 -4.50
C LYS A 283 -9.80 -0.87 -5.44
N ASP A 284 -9.74 -0.08 -6.51
CA ASP A 284 -8.70 -0.19 -7.54
C ASP A 284 -7.80 1.04 -7.69
N THR A 285 -8.13 2.15 -7.02
CA THR A 285 -7.28 3.35 -7.04
C THR A 285 -6.86 3.78 -5.64
N SER A 286 -7.76 4.32 -4.82
CA SER A 286 -7.39 4.93 -3.54
C SER A 286 -6.99 3.88 -2.49
N GLY A 287 -7.77 2.81 -2.36
CA GLY A 287 -7.61 1.81 -1.30
C GLY A 287 -6.29 1.05 -1.39
N PRO A 288 -5.90 0.46 -2.54
CA PRO A 288 -4.61 -0.20 -2.69
C PRO A 288 -3.43 0.76 -2.56
N SER A 289 -3.59 2.01 -3.03
CA SER A 289 -2.55 3.05 -2.93
C SER A 289 -2.21 3.45 -1.49
N MET A 290 -3.15 3.27 -0.54
CA MET A 290 -2.88 3.55 0.88
C MET A 290 -1.73 2.71 1.44
N ASN A 291 -1.59 1.45 1.04
CA ASN A 291 -0.46 0.61 1.49
C ASN A 291 0.88 1.22 1.05
N ILE A 292 0.94 1.76 -0.17
CA ILE A 292 2.13 2.44 -0.68
C ILE A 292 2.35 3.76 0.05
N LEU A 293 1.31 4.57 0.24
CA LEU A 293 1.36 5.83 1.00
C LEU A 293 1.99 5.63 2.39
N ILE A 294 1.55 4.61 3.13
CA ILE A 294 2.05 4.27 4.47
C ILE A 294 3.51 3.87 4.41
N LYS A 295 3.87 2.90 3.56
CA LYS A 295 5.24 2.38 3.45
C LYS A 295 6.22 3.46 2.99
N LEU A 296 5.85 4.22 1.96
CA LEU A 296 6.69 5.27 1.38
C LEU A 296 6.91 6.41 2.38
N THR A 297 5.85 6.84 3.09
CA THR A 297 5.98 7.84 4.16
C THR A 297 6.97 7.40 5.23
N CYS A 298 6.86 6.15 5.69
CA CYS A 298 7.75 5.64 6.72
C CYS A 298 9.19 5.45 6.22
N LEU A 299 9.36 5.01 4.97
CA LEU A 299 10.66 4.83 4.35
C LEU A 299 11.38 6.18 4.16
N ILE A 300 10.67 7.22 3.70
CA ILE A 300 11.24 8.56 3.60
C ILE A 300 11.65 9.07 4.98
N GLY A 301 10.82 8.89 6.01
CA GLY A 301 11.17 9.22 7.37
C GLY A 301 12.45 8.51 7.84
N LEU A 302 12.58 7.22 7.55
CA LEU A 302 13.77 6.44 7.86
C LEU A 302 15.02 6.92 7.12
N VAL A 303 14.90 7.33 5.86
CA VAL A 303 16.01 7.90 5.08
C VAL A 303 16.48 9.24 5.65
N ILE A 304 15.55 10.05 6.18
CA ILE A 304 15.85 11.33 6.82
C ILE A 304 16.41 11.15 8.25
N ALA A 305 16.11 10.03 8.91
CA ALA A 305 16.46 9.79 10.31
C ALA A 305 17.93 10.05 10.68
N PRO A 306 18.95 9.61 9.90
CA PRO A 306 20.36 9.87 10.24
C PRO A 306 20.73 11.37 10.23
N ILE A 307 20.08 12.16 9.38
CA ILE A 307 20.27 13.61 9.31
C ILE A 307 19.78 14.27 10.61
N LEU A 308 18.64 13.80 11.12
CA LEU A 308 18.06 14.28 12.38
C LEU A 308 18.79 13.73 13.62
N GLY A 309 19.32 12.51 13.54
CA GLY A 309 20.09 11.88 14.62
C GLY A 309 21.48 12.48 14.85
N GLY A 310 21.93 13.43 14.01
CA GLY A 310 23.22 14.10 14.16
C GLY A 310 24.41 13.31 13.61
N ALA A 311 24.20 12.38 12.67
CA ALA A 311 25.28 11.63 12.00
C ALA A 311 26.09 12.47 10.98
N SER A 312 26.32 13.75 11.29
CA SER A 312 27.16 14.68 10.52
C SER A 312 27.92 15.58 11.49
N HIS A 313 28.83 14.99 12.27
CA HIS A 313 30.06 15.61 12.82
C HIS A 313 30.84 14.61 13.71
N HIS A 314 31.12 13.41 13.23
CA HIS A 314 32.28 12.64 13.69
C HIS A 314 33.35 12.66 12.60
N THR A 315 33.92 13.85 12.37
CA THR A 315 35.29 13.91 11.89
C THR A 315 36.13 13.26 12.98
N SER A 316 36.80 12.18 12.62
CA SER A 316 37.67 11.39 13.48
C SER A 316 38.81 12.24 14.06
N ASN A 317 38.61 12.79 15.27
CA ASN A 317 39.72 13.07 16.17
C ASN A 317 40.00 11.75 16.91
N LEU A 318 40.78 10.89 16.27
CA LEU A 318 41.47 9.82 16.97
C LEU A 318 42.61 10.48 17.74
N GLU A 319 42.35 10.86 18.99
CA GLU A 319 43.41 10.96 19.98
C GLU A 319 43.92 9.53 20.22
N MET A 320 45.12 9.24 19.72
CA MET A 320 45.87 8.03 20.10
C MET A 320 46.26 8.18 21.58
N GLU A 321 45.49 7.56 22.48
CA GLU A 321 46.04 7.16 23.78
C GLU A 321 46.99 5.99 23.56
N GLU A 322 48.28 6.28 23.66
CA GLU A 322 49.38 5.30 23.67
C GLU A 322 49.32 4.52 25.00
N ASN A 323 48.59 3.41 25.02
CA ASN A 323 48.62 2.48 26.14
C ASN A 323 49.75 1.45 25.90
N THR A 324 50.92 1.71 26.47
CA THR A 324 52.08 0.80 26.42
C THR A 324 51.80 -0.44 27.27
N THR A 325 51.42 -1.55 26.62
CA THR A 325 51.37 -2.87 27.27
C THR A 325 52.72 -3.56 27.09
N THR A 326 53.53 -3.61 28.15
CA THR A 326 54.73 -4.47 28.23
C THR A 326 54.33 -5.94 28.16
N ILE A 327 54.77 -6.64 27.12
CA ILE A 327 54.66 -8.09 26.99
C ILE A 327 55.97 -8.69 27.52
N GLU A 328 55.90 -9.44 28.63
CA GLU A 328 56.98 -10.32 29.06
C GLU A 328 57.03 -11.54 28.14
N VAL A 329 58.17 -11.72 27.47
CA VAL A 329 58.47 -12.90 26.65
C VAL A 329 59.02 -14.00 27.57
N LEU A 330 58.27 -15.10 27.71
CA LEU A 330 58.75 -16.33 28.31
C LEU A 330 59.48 -17.15 27.22
N ASP A 331 60.79 -17.33 27.40
CA ASP A 331 61.61 -18.22 26.58
C ASP A 331 61.19 -19.68 26.80
N THR A 332 60.75 -20.34 25.73
CA THR A 332 60.63 -21.81 25.67
C THR A 332 61.64 -22.36 24.68
N GLU A 333 62.64 -23.08 25.20
CA GLU A 333 63.59 -23.88 24.42
C GLU A 333 62.83 -24.98 23.65
N VAL A 334 63.01 -24.99 22.32
CA VAL A 334 62.52 -26.06 21.45
C VAL A 334 63.69 -26.95 21.07
N THR A 335 63.70 -28.17 21.60
CA THR A 335 64.63 -29.24 21.22
C THR A 335 64.16 -29.90 19.93
N GLU A 336 65.02 -29.86 18.89
CA GLU A 336 64.83 -30.56 17.62
C GLU A 336 64.84 -32.09 17.81
N THR A 337 63.84 -32.77 17.25
CA THR A 337 63.96 -34.18 16.85
C THR A 337 63.51 -34.32 15.39
N LYS A 338 64.49 -34.57 14.53
CA LYS A 338 64.31 -35.09 13.16
C LYS A 338 63.92 -36.55 13.24
N GLU A 339 62.88 -36.95 12.52
CA GLU A 339 62.77 -38.31 11.97
C GLU A 339 62.10 -38.26 10.59
N ASP A 340 62.85 -38.75 9.61
CA ASP A 340 62.48 -38.95 8.21
C ASP A 340 61.51 -40.12 8.04
N PHE A 341 60.63 -40.06 7.03
CA PHE A 341 60.35 -41.07 5.98
C PHE A 341 58.98 -40.77 5.32
N VAL A 342 58.90 -40.29 4.07
CA VAL A 342 59.01 -40.98 2.76
C VAL A 342 57.64 -41.41 2.19
N LEU A 343 57.34 -40.77 1.04
CA LEU A 343 56.34 -41.02 -0.01
C LEU A 343 54.85 -40.83 0.31
#